data_AF-A0A816FEI8-F1
#
_entry.id   AF-A0A816FEI8-F1
#
_cell.length_a   1.000
_cell.length_b   1.000
_cell.length_c   1.000
_cell.angle_alpha   90.00
_cell.angle_beta   90.00
_cell.angle_gamma   90.00
#
_symmetry.space_group_name_H-M   'P 1'
#
loop_
_entity.id
_entity.type
_entity.pdbx_description
1 polymer ?
#
loop_
_entity_poly.entity_id
_entity_poly.type
_entity_poly.pdbx_seq_one_letter_code
_entity_poly.pdbx_strand_id
1 'polypeptide(L)'
;MISLLTGKKIAITKDILVNSHVTAEDQKNLYPFMNPTKYLSIPHDMNDTRERNENLVKDLKYLILPSMSPLLVSDDQLSQLPQILLFTTEYDILRDEGFIFASRLRTLNKTIYHHHFDNAFHGAHVFLYGPLRFEIAHEMIQHTAKILQNYL
;
A
#
# COMPACT_ATOMS: atom_id res chain seq x y z
N MET A 1 0.64 15.62 -4.14
CA MET A 1 -0.50 14.99 -3.45
C MET A 1 -0.59 15.39 -1.98
N ILE A 2 0.44 15.13 -1.16
CA ILE A 2 0.51 15.50 0.27
C ILE A 2 0.24 16.99 0.53
N SER A 3 0.82 17.89 -0.27
CA SER A 3 0.63 19.34 -0.15
C SER A 3 -0.79 19.82 -0.50
N LEU A 4 -1.51 19.05 -1.33
CA LEU A 4 -2.89 19.38 -1.71
C LEU A 4 -3.87 19.02 -0.58
N LEU A 5 -3.55 17.98 0.21
CA LEU A 5 -4.38 17.52 1.32
C LEU A 5 -4.24 18.41 2.56
N THR A 6 -3.05 18.96 2.80
CA THR A 6 -2.75 19.75 4.01
C THR A 6 -2.80 21.25 3.78
N GLY A 7 -2.82 21.70 2.52
CA GLY A 7 -2.61 23.11 2.17
C GLY A 7 -1.20 23.63 2.52
N LYS A 8 -0.32 22.77 3.02
CA LYS A 8 1.06 23.09 3.40
C LYS A 8 2.04 22.54 2.38
N LYS A 9 3.06 23.33 2.04
CA LYS A 9 4.17 22.85 1.21
C LYS A 9 5.09 21.97 2.07
N ILE A 10 4.91 20.67 2.01
CA ILE A 10 5.78 19.70 2.68
C ILE A 10 6.86 19.27 1.68
N ALA A 11 8.12 19.57 1.98
CA ALA A 11 9.26 19.08 1.23
C ALA A 11 9.60 17.66 1.67
N ILE A 12 10.07 16.82 0.74
CA ILE A 12 10.63 15.52 1.10
C ILE A 12 11.98 15.78 1.77
N THR A 13 12.07 15.48 3.07
CA THR A 13 13.29 15.64 3.86
C THR A 13 13.88 14.26 4.19
N LYS A 14 15.14 14.25 4.62
CA LYS A 14 15.79 13.03 5.14
C LYS A 14 14.98 12.39 6.27
N ASP A 15 14.38 13.21 7.13
CA ASP A 15 13.54 12.76 8.25
C ASP A 15 12.31 11.98 7.79
N ILE A 16 11.71 12.33 6.64
CA ILE A 16 10.62 11.54 6.05
C ILE A 16 11.15 10.19 5.58
N LEU A 17 12.28 10.19 4.85
CA LEU A 17 12.88 8.97 4.28
C LEU A 17 13.33 7.96 5.34
N VAL A 18 13.71 8.43 6.54
CA VAL A 18 14.11 7.54 7.65
C VAL A 18 12.97 7.22 8.61
N ASN A 19 11.72 7.59 8.29
CA ASN A 19 10.52 7.36 9.11
C ASN A 19 10.50 8.11 10.46
N SER A 20 11.17 9.27 10.57
CA SER A 20 11.14 10.12 11.78
C SER A 20 9.82 10.86 11.98
N HIS A 21 8.82 10.65 11.13
CA HIS A 21 7.48 11.27 11.20
C HIS A 21 6.41 10.33 11.80
N VAL A 22 6.80 9.13 12.25
CA VAL A 22 5.93 8.19 12.97
C VAL A 22 6.55 7.89 14.32
N THR A 23 5.79 8.06 15.41
CA THR A 23 6.32 7.83 16.77
C THR A 23 6.61 6.34 17.01
N ALA A 24 7.49 6.01 17.98
CA ALA A 24 7.73 4.62 18.34
C ALA A 24 6.46 3.93 18.88
N GLU A 25 5.62 4.67 19.60
CA GLU A 25 4.31 4.19 20.05
C GLU A 25 3.37 3.90 18.87
N ASP A 26 3.29 4.81 17.89
CA ASP A 26 2.51 4.58 16.66
C ASP A 26 3.04 3.37 15.90
N GLN A 27 4.35 3.23 15.71
CA GLN A 27 4.93 2.05 15.05
C GLN A 27 4.50 0.75 15.73
N LYS A 28 4.52 0.70 17.07
CA LYS A 28 4.04 -0.45 17.84
C LYS A 28 2.55 -0.71 17.62
N ASN A 29 1.73 0.35 17.59
CA ASN A 29 0.28 0.25 17.36
C ASN A 29 -0.07 -0.17 15.92
N LEU A 30 0.78 0.18 14.96
CA LEU A 30 0.61 -0.15 13.54
C LEU A 30 1.13 -1.54 13.18
N TYR A 31 2.08 -2.07 13.96
CA TYR A 31 2.72 -3.36 13.68
C TYR A 31 1.75 -4.54 13.49
N PRO A 32 0.64 -4.68 14.25
CA PRO A 32 -0.33 -5.75 14.02
C PRO A 32 -0.92 -5.77 12.59
N PHE A 33 -1.02 -4.62 11.94
CA PHE A 33 -1.61 -4.48 10.59
C PHE A 33 -0.59 -4.74 9.48
N MET A 34 0.64 -4.24 9.63
CA MET A 34 1.65 -4.32 8.56
C MET A 34 2.58 -5.53 8.67
N ASN A 35 2.87 -6.00 9.89
CA ASN A 35 3.82 -7.06 10.27
C ASN A 35 4.56 -7.71 9.07
N PRO A 36 5.67 -7.11 8.59
CA PRO A 36 6.38 -7.58 7.40
C PRO A 36 6.98 -8.98 7.60
N THR A 37 7.34 -9.34 8.84
CA THR A 37 7.80 -10.69 9.17
C THR A 37 6.71 -11.72 8.90
N LYS A 38 5.46 -11.43 9.30
CA LYS A 38 4.30 -12.31 9.11
C LYS A 38 3.87 -12.40 7.65
N TYR A 39 3.81 -11.27 6.95
CA TYR A 39 3.15 -11.20 5.64
C TYR A 39 4.11 -11.27 4.46
N LEU A 40 5.39 -10.91 4.65
CA LEU A 40 6.41 -10.85 3.60
C LEU A 40 7.64 -11.71 3.91
N SER A 41 7.71 -12.31 5.10
CA SER A 41 8.90 -13.04 5.58
C SER A 41 10.18 -12.19 5.61
N ILE A 42 10.02 -10.87 5.74
CA ILE A 42 11.13 -9.92 5.86
C ILE A 42 11.38 -9.65 7.35
N PRO A 43 12.60 -9.88 7.87
CA PRO A 43 12.93 -9.53 9.24
C PRO A 43 12.74 -8.03 9.48
N HIS A 44 12.11 -7.69 10.61
CA HIS A 44 11.93 -6.30 11.02
C HIS A 44 12.27 -6.11 12.50
N ASP A 45 13.13 -5.14 12.77
CA ASP A 45 13.50 -4.75 14.12
C ASP A 45 12.55 -3.67 14.64
N MET A 46 11.92 -3.97 15.78
CA MET A 46 10.98 -3.06 16.45
C MET A 46 11.69 -2.13 17.46
N ASN A 47 12.98 -2.32 17.73
CA ASN A 47 13.75 -1.51 18.68
C ASN A 47 14.33 -0.25 18.01
N ASP A 48 13.44 0.62 17.54
CA ASP A 48 13.83 1.89 16.96
C ASP A 48 13.97 2.99 18.03
N THR A 49 15.22 3.34 18.37
CA THR A 49 15.56 4.37 19.36
C THR A 49 15.82 5.76 18.76
N ARG A 50 15.60 5.94 17.45
CA ARG A 50 15.92 7.20 16.77
C ARG A 50 15.03 8.34 17.26
N GLU A 51 15.59 9.55 17.30
CA GLU A 51 14.82 10.75 17.59
C GLU A 51 13.77 11.02 16.49
N ARG A 52 12.58 11.47 16.90
CA ARG A 52 11.48 11.77 15.99
C ARG A 52 11.40 13.26 15.74
N ASN A 53 11.03 13.63 14.52
CA ASN A 53 10.77 15.03 14.20
C ASN A 53 9.33 15.37 14.60
N GLU A 54 9.16 15.99 15.77
CA GLU A 54 7.85 16.30 16.34
C GLU A 54 6.95 17.12 15.42
N ASN A 55 7.54 18.05 14.65
CA ASN A 55 6.80 18.85 13.67
C ASN A 55 6.23 17.97 12.56
N LEU A 56 7.05 17.06 12.02
CA LEU A 56 6.59 16.11 11.00
C LEU A 56 5.59 15.10 11.54
N VAL A 57 5.78 14.62 12.78
CA VAL A 57 4.79 13.75 13.44
C VAL A 57 3.44 14.43 13.49
N LYS A 58 3.38 15.70 13.89
CA LYS A 58 2.14 16.48 13.92
C LYS A 58 1.56 16.70 12.52
N ASP A 59 2.40 17.16 11.59
CA ASP A 59 1.95 17.54 10.24
C ASP A 59 1.56 16.33 9.38
N LEU A 60 2.12 15.15 9.64
CA LEU A 60 1.89 13.92 8.87
C LEU A 60 1.10 12.84 9.63
N LYS A 61 0.57 13.14 10.83
CA LYS A 61 -0.22 12.19 11.63
C LYS A 61 -1.39 11.58 10.84
N TYR A 62 -1.95 12.33 9.89
CA TYR A 62 -3.05 11.87 9.07
C TYR A 62 -2.67 10.71 8.14
N LEU A 63 -1.40 10.52 7.80
CA LEU A 63 -0.95 9.41 6.95
C LEU A 63 -1.21 8.05 7.59
N ILE A 64 -1.21 7.96 8.92
CA ILE A 64 -1.45 6.71 9.65
C ILE A 64 -2.92 6.54 10.07
N LEU A 65 -3.84 7.31 9.49
CA LEU A 65 -5.28 7.12 9.69
C LEU A 65 -5.81 6.11 8.66
N PRO A 66 -6.78 5.24 9.02
CA PRO A 66 -7.35 4.28 8.08
C PRO A 66 -8.00 4.89 6.84
N SER A 67 -8.48 6.14 6.93
CA SER A 67 -9.03 6.89 5.79
C SER A 67 -7.98 7.28 4.74
N MET A 68 -6.70 7.28 5.12
CA MET A 68 -5.57 7.64 4.26
C MET A 68 -4.70 6.42 3.92
N SER A 69 -4.58 5.50 4.86
CA SER A 69 -3.87 4.23 4.72
C SER A 69 -4.84 3.07 4.97
N PRO A 70 -5.58 2.60 3.94
CA PRO A 70 -6.57 1.54 4.07
C PRO A 70 -6.00 0.23 4.64
N LEU A 71 -4.68 0.03 4.55
CA LEU A 71 -3.99 -1.07 5.20
C LEU A 71 -4.17 -1.10 6.73
N LEU A 72 -4.61 0.00 7.35
CA LEU A 72 -4.78 0.14 8.80
C LEU A 72 -6.21 -0.07 9.29
N VAL A 73 -7.16 -0.45 8.41
CA VAL A 73 -8.52 -0.80 8.84
C VAL A 73 -8.53 -2.10 9.65
N SER A 74 -9.50 -2.25 10.55
CA SER A 74 -9.64 -3.46 11.37
C SER A 74 -10.02 -4.68 10.54
N ASP A 75 -9.74 -5.87 11.06
CA ASP A 75 -10.14 -7.13 10.42
C ASP A 75 -11.67 -7.23 10.28
N ASP A 76 -12.43 -6.71 11.26
CA ASP A 76 -13.90 -6.64 11.17
C ASP A 76 -14.35 -5.79 9.98
N GLN A 77 -13.71 -4.65 9.73
CA GLN A 77 -14.03 -3.80 8.59
C GLN A 77 -13.59 -4.44 7.26
N LEU A 78 -12.39 -5.06 7.23
CA LEU A 78 -11.95 -5.84 6.05
C LEU A 78 -12.92 -6.97 5.72
N SER A 79 -13.47 -7.62 6.74
CA SER A 79 -14.42 -8.73 6.58
C SER A 79 -15.74 -8.29 5.94
N GLN A 80 -16.05 -6.99 5.95
CA GLN A 80 -17.26 -6.43 5.34
C GLN A 80 -17.05 -5.97 3.89
N LEU A 81 -15.81 -5.91 3.39
CA LEU A 81 -15.53 -5.49 2.02
C LEU A 81 -16.16 -6.47 1.00
N PRO A 82 -16.57 -5.99 -0.18
CA PRO A 82 -16.99 -6.87 -1.26
C PRO A 82 -15.80 -7.72 -1.75
N GLN A 83 -16.06 -8.60 -2.71
CA GLN A 83 -14.99 -9.29 -3.41
C GLN A 83 -14.03 -8.29 -4.04
N ILE A 84 -12.73 -8.51 -3.87
CA ILE A 84 -11.69 -7.58 -4.32
C ILE A 84 -10.90 -8.20 -5.46
N LEU A 85 -10.74 -7.42 -6.53
CA LEU A 85 -9.69 -7.59 -7.51
C LEU A 85 -8.54 -6.64 -7.16
N LEU A 86 -7.37 -7.18 -6.93
CA LEU A 86 -6.14 -6.45 -6.68
C LEU A 86 -5.07 -6.89 -7.68
N PHE A 87 -4.33 -5.95 -8.22
CA PHE A 87 -3.06 -6.26 -8.87
C PHE A 87 -1.92 -5.48 -8.23
N THR A 88 -0.75 -6.09 -8.21
CA THR A 88 0.51 -5.46 -7.82
C THR A 88 1.49 -5.59 -8.99
N THR A 89 2.54 -4.78 -8.98
CA THR A 89 3.58 -4.77 -10.03
C THR A 89 4.95 -4.84 -9.39
N GLU A 90 5.93 -5.50 -10.02
CA GLU A 90 7.24 -5.76 -9.41
C GLU A 90 8.04 -4.49 -9.13
N TYR A 91 8.07 -3.55 -10.07
CA TYR A 91 8.82 -2.30 -9.94
C TYR A 91 7.95 -1.19 -9.36
N ASP A 92 7.44 -1.42 -8.14
CA ASP A 92 6.56 -0.51 -7.43
C ASP A 92 6.86 -0.46 -5.93
N ILE A 93 7.06 0.74 -5.38
CA ILE A 93 7.27 0.95 -3.94
C ILE A 93 6.04 0.55 -3.11
N LEU A 94 4.85 0.49 -3.70
CA LEU A 94 3.61 0.08 -3.05
C LEU A 94 3.37 -1.45 -3.10
N ARG A 95 4.25 -2.20 -3.78
CA ARG A 95 4.11 -3.65 -3.98
C ARG A 95 3.85 -4.37 -2.67
N ASP A 96 4.73 -4.15 -1.70
CA ASP A 96 4.75 -4.85 -0.42
C ASP A 96 3.46 -4.59 0.40
N GLU A 97 2.95 -3.34 0.39
CA GLU A 97 1.67 -3.01 1.02
C GLU A 97 0.50 -3.76 0.37
N GLY A 98 0.51 -3.91 -0.95
CA GLY A 98 -0.46 -4.72 -1.69
C GLY A 98 -0.42 -6.20 -1.31
N PHE A 99 0.77 -6.77 -1.14
CA PHE A 99 0.94 -8.16 -0.66
C PHE A 99 0.44 -8.35 0.77
N ILE A 100 0.70 -7.39 1.66
CA ILE A 100 0.19 -7.42 3.04
C ILE A 100 -1.34 -7.37 3.01
N PHE A 101 -1.93 -6.42 2.28
CA PHE A 101 -3.38 -6.28 2.16
C PHE A 101 -4.05 -7.55 1.65
N ALA A 102 -3.50 -8.13 0.58
CA ALA A 102 -3.99 -9.39 0.02
C ALA A 102 -3.91 -10.54 1.03
N SER A 103 -2.79 -10.62 1.76
CA SER A 103 -2.59 -11.66 2.77
C SER A 103 -3.55 -11.52 3.94
N ARG A 104 -3.82 -10.30 4.41
CA ARG A 104 -4.83 -10.05 5.45
C ARG A 104 -6.21 -10.53 5.02
N LEU A 105 -6.66 -10.17 3.81
CA LEU A 105 -7.96 -10.62 3.31
C LEU A 105 -8.05 -12.14 3.20
N ARG A 106 -6.99 -12.81 2.76
CA ARG A 106 -6.94 -14.29 2.71
C ARG A 106 -7.03 -14.91 4.10
N THR A 107 -6.38 -14.33 5.12
CA THR A 107 -6.48 -14.84 6.50
C THR A 107 -7.88 -14.73 7.09
N LEU A 108 -8.73 -13.85 6.54
CA LEU A 108 -10.13 -13.67 6.93
C LEU A 108 -11.10 -14.52 6.08
N ASN A 109 -10.58 -15.50 5.31
CA ASN A 109 -11.36 -16.34 4.38
C ASN A 109 -12.17 -15.53 3.35
N LYS A 110 -11.72 -14.31 3.00
CA LYS A 110 -12.37 -13.49 1.97
C LYS A 110 -11.86 -13.90 0.60
N THR A 111 -12.77 -13.94 -0.37
CA THR A 111 -12.40 -14.15 -1.78
C THR A 111 -11.73 -12.90 -2.31
N ILE A 112 -10.45 -13.03 -2.66
CA ILE A 112 -9.65 -12.00 -3.33
C ILE A 112 -8.99 -12.59 -4.58
N TYR A 113 -9.11 -11.90 -5.70
CA TYR A 113 -8.29 -12.12 -6.87
C TYR A 113 -7.09 -11.19 -6.79
N HIS A 114 -5.94 -11.73 -6.40
CA HIS A 114 -4.69 -10.98 -6.39
C HIS A 114 -3.74 -11.55 -7.45
N HIS A 115 -3.38 -10.72 -8.43
CA HIS A 115 -2.38 -11.05 -9.44
C HIS A 115 -1.18 -10.10 -9.33
N HIS A 116 0.02 -10.65 -9.45
CA HIS A 116 1.25 -9.86 -9.43
C HIS A 116 1.87 -9.89 -10.83
N PHE A 117 2.09 -8.73 -11.43
CA PHE A 117 2.77 -8.58 -12.71
C PHE A 117 4.26 -8.35 -12.47
N ASP A 118 5.07 -9.38 -12.73
CA ASP A 118 6.51 -9.43 -12.46
C ASP A 118 7.36 -8.55 -13.41
N ASN A 119 6.78 -8.13 -14.53
CA ASN A 119 7.41 -7.31 -15.56
C ASN A 119 6.78 -5.91 -15.70
N ALA A 120 6.02 -5.45 -14.70
CA ALA A 120 5.32 -4.17 -14.72
C ALA A 120 5.86 -3.18 -13.67
N PHE A 121 5.56 -1.90 -13.87
CA PHE A 121 5.90 -0.81 -12.97
C PHE A 121 4.65 -0.04 -12.51
N HIS A 122 4.83 0.83 -11.52
CA HIS A 122 3.74 1.63 -10.97
C HIS A 122 2.94 2.38 -12.05
N GLY A 123 1.65 2.11 -12.13
CA GLY A 123 0.74 2.77 -13.09
C GLY A 123 0.84 2.29 -14.53
N ALA A 124 1.62 1.23 -14.86
CA ALA A 124 1.80 0.75 -16.23
C ALA A 124 0.47 0.57 -17.01
N HIS A 125 -0.59 0.10 -16.35
CA HIS A 125 -1.91 -0.14 -16.93
C HIS A 125 -2.56 1.08 -17.62
N VAL A 126 -2.20 2.33 -17.30
CA VAL A 126 -2.80 3.52 -17.96
C VAL A 126 -2.18 3.84 -19.32
N PHE A 127 -1.04 3.24 -19.65
CA PHE A 127 -0.25 3.54 -20.84
C PHE A 127 -0.68 2.71 -22.06
N LEU A 128 -1.96 2.76 -22.40
CA LEU A 128 -2.56 1.96 -23.48
C LEU A 128 -2.28 2.51 -24.88
N TYR A 129 -2.11 3.82 -25.02
CA TYR A 129 -2.04 4.50 -26.32
C TYR A 129 -0.97 5.60 -26.32
N GLY A 130 -0.70 6.14 -27.51
CA GLY A 130 0.22 7.25 -27.70
C GLY A 130 1.69 6.82 -27.71
N PRO A 131 2.62 7.79 -27.61
CA PRO A 131 4.05 7.54 -27.79
C PRO A 131 4.68 6.73 -26.65
N LEU A 132 3.98 6.57 -25.53
CA LEU A 132 4.41 5.77 -24.37
C LEU A 132 3.55 4.50 -24.24
N ARG A 133 3.12 3.89 -25.35
CA ARG A 133 2.35 2.63 -25.32
C ARG A 133 3.24 1.47 -24.87
N PHE A 134 2.75 0.68 -23.91
CA PHE A 134 3.40 -0.55 -23.46
C PHE A 134 2.50 -1.77 -23.70
N GLU A 135 3.08 -2.89 -24.14
CA GLU A 135 2.32 -4.15 -24.28
C GLU A 135 1.79 -4.64 -22.93
N ILE A 136 2.60 -4.53 -21.87
CA ILE A 136 2.18 -4.91 -20.51
C ILE A 136 0.94 -4.14 -20.04
N ALA A 137 0.72 -2.91 -20.50
CA ALA A 137 -0.50 -2.16 -20.19
C ALA A 137 -1.75 -2.84 -20.75
N HIS A 138 -1.68 -3.35 -21.98
CA HIS A 138 -2.77 -4.08 -22.63
C HIS A 138 -3.02 -5.42 -21.94
N GLU A 139 -1.94 -6.15 -21.61
CA GLU A 139 -2.03 -7.42 -20.87
C GLU A 139 -2.71 -7.22 -19.51
N MET A 140 -2.33 -6.19 -18.75
CA MET A 140 -2.94 -5.87 -17.46
C MET A 140 -4.45 -5.60 -17.58
N ILE A 141 -4.85 -4.77 -18.55
CA ILE A 141 -6.28 -4.44 -18.75
C ILE A 141 -7.08 -5.65 -19.26
N GLN A 142 -6.53 -6.45 -20.17
CA GLN A 142 -7.17 -7.67 -20.64
C GLN A 142 -7.34 -8.70 -19.51
N HIS A 143 -6.32 -8.88 -18.67
CA HIS A 143 -6.39 -9.72 -17.48
C HIS A 143 -7.51 -9.25 -16.55
N THR A 144 -7.54 -7.95 -16.21
CA THR A 144 -8.58 -7.35 -15.39
C THR A 144 -9.97 -7.58 -15.98
N ALA A 145 -10.17 -7.28 -17.27
CA ALA A 145 -11.45 -7.46 -17.95
C ALA A 145 -11.92 -8.93 -17.90
N LYS A 146 -11.01 -9.88 -18.12
CA LYS A 146 -11.31 -11.31 -18.05
C LYS A 146 -11.75 -11.74 -16.64
N ILE A 147 -11.12 -11.23 -15.58
CA ILE A 147 -11.56 -11.55 -14.22
C ILE A 147 -12.96 -10.98 -13.97
N LEU A 148 -13.17 -9.70 -14.32
CA LEU A 148 -14.46 -9.05 -14.10
C LEU A 148 -15.59 -9.77 -14.84
N GLN A 149 -15.38 -10.22 -16.08
CA GLN A 149 -16.41 -10.95 -16.86
C GLN A 149 -16.73 -12.35 -16.32
N ASN A 150 -15.75 -13.00 -15.67
CA ASN A 150 -15.92 -14.40 -15.23
C ASN A 150 -16.43 -14.51 -13.79
N TYR A 151 -16.26 -13.47 -12.98
CA TYR A 151 -16.39 -13.56 -11.53
C TYR A 151 -17.21 -12.45 -10.88
N LEU A 152 -17.70 -11.46 -11.63
CA LEU A 152 -18.68 -10.46 -11.20
C LEU A 152 -19.84 -10.37 -12.21
#